data_AF-A0A835INX1-F1
#
_entry.id   AF-A0A835INX1-F1
#
_cell.length_a   1.000
_cell.length_b   1.000
_cell.length_c   1.000
_cell.angle_alpha   90.00
_cell.angle_beta   90.00
_cell.angle_gamma   90.00
#
_symmetry.space_group_name_H-M   'P 1'
#
loop_
_entity.id
_entity.type
_entity.pdbx_description
1 polymer ?
#
loop_
_entity_poly.entity_id
_entity_poly.type
_entity_poly.pdbx_seq_one_letter_code
_entity_poly.pdbx_strand_id
1 'polypeptide(L)'
;MFFFLFHVFFIQKISPYVTHSAPRECVKYFVPGKIGHGFGIGAVEKLDAEDEDVYVGLCRQFLTKVSTRSGIGNEACIPVSLQHIPPVASMKHYIEEIETVLFTVAEELLGKQKVSPKLIDIVIINCGAFSPTPSVTSMIINKYGLRSNVMSFCLTGMGCSAGLISVGLANDLLKVHKNSLALILSMETMTPNAYTGQNKSMLLSNVIFRMGGAGCLLSNRKQDMYKNKAKYALQHLVRTSRASDDQSHNSVVQELDDDGIVGILLSPSLLQVASSALRINITKLGPLVLPYTEQLQYGWSIICRKFWVSQKRKDVYAPDFKKAFQHFCIHAGGRAVIDAMEDSLSLCDEDGEPSRMTLYRFGNTSSSSLWYELAYLEAKGRVKRGDRVWQIGFGSGFKCNSAVWKCVSDLDPDTKNAWSDRIHLYPVDSVASM
;
A
#
# COMPACT_ATOMS: atom_id res chain seq x y z
N MET A 1 -8.62 31.64 5.68
CA MET A 1 -7.82 30.40 5.80
C MET A 1 -7.54 29.90 4.38
N PHE A 2 -6.29 29.93 3.90
CA PHE A 2 -5.96 29.48 2.54
C PHE A 2 -5.85 27.96 2.48
N PHE A 3 -6.77 27.31 1.77
CA PHE A 3 -6.64 25.90 1.42
C PHE A 3 -5.60 25.74 0.30
N PHE A 4 -4.40 25.30 0.66
CA PHE A 4 -3.43 24.81 -0.32
C PHE A 4 -3.80 23.37 -0.70
N LEU A 5 -4.35 23.16 -1.90
CA LEU A 5 -4.58 21.82 -2.44
C LEU A 5 -3.28 21.28 -3.05
N PHE A 6 -2.83 20.12 -2.55
CA PHE A 6 -1.70 19.39 -3.12
C PHE A 6 -2.22 18.27 -4.02
N HIS A 7 -1.69 18.19 -5.23
CA HIS A 7 -2.22 17.33 -6.27
C HIS A 7 -1.28 16.15 -6.53
N VAL A 8 -1.87 14.98 -6.75
CA VAL A 8 -1.16 13.71 -6.73
C VAL A 8 -1.46 12.94 -8.00
N PHE A 9 -0.37 12.56 -8.65
CA PHE A 9 -0.31 12.08 -10.00
C PHE A 9 0.43 10.74 -9.95
N PHE A 10 -0.22 9.62 -9.65
CA PHE A 10 0.34 8.29 -9.96
C PHE A 10 0.64 8.17 -11.49
N ILE A 11 0.11 7.16 -12.16
CA ILE A 11 -0.64 7.43 -13.40
C ILE A 11 0.26 7.41 -14.70
N GLN A 12 0.00 6.52 -15.67
CA GLN A 12 0.87 5.74 -16.58
C GLN A 12 0.00 5.03 -17.72
N LYS A 13 0.18 5.14 -19.08
CA LYS A 13 0.13 4.11 -20.21
C LYS A 13 0.45 4.70 -21.63
N ILE A 14 0.72 3.89 -22.68
CA ILE A 14 1.13 4.32 -24.07
C ILE A 14 0.39 3.60 -25.24
N SER A 15 0.08 4.43 -26.27
CA SER A 15 -0.20 4.30 -27.74
C SER A 15 -0.44 2.96 -28.48
N PRO A 16 -1.19 2.99 -29.62
CA PRO A 16 -0.77 3.56 -30.93
C PRO A 16 -1.05 5.07 -31.22
N TYR A 17 -0.86 5.49 -32.49
CA TYR A 17 -0.42 6.82 -32.99
C TYR A 17 -1.49 7.97 -33.15
N VAL A 18 -0.99 9.14 -33.63
CA VAL A 18 -1.69 10.34 -34.21
C VAL A 18 -2.02 11.50 -33.22
N THR A 19 -2.29 12.72 -33.76
CA THR A 19 -1.95 14.05 -33.17
C THR A 19 -3.01 15.17 -33.30
N HIS A 20 -2.76 16.30 -32.58
CA HIS A 20 -3.20 17.71 -32.78
C HIS A 20 -4.22 18.42 -31.84
N SER A 21 -3.90 19.72 -31.60
CA SER A 21 -4.75 20.85 -31.14
C SER A 21 -5.12 21.00 -29.65
N ALA A 22 -5.50 22.23 -29.28
CA ALA A 22 -5.72 22.79 -27.94
C ALA A 22 -6.92 23.78 -27.97
N PRO A 23 -7.37 24.46 -26.88
CA PRO A 23 -6.90 24.49 -25.47
C PRO A 23 -8.01 24.18 -24.42
N ARG A 24 -7.79 24.53 -23.13
CA ARG A 24 -8.57 24.22 -21.89
C ARG A 24 -8.14 22.87 -21.24
N GLU A 25 -8.07 22.75 -19.89
CA GLU A 25 -6.81 22.24 -19.28
C GLU A 25 -6.81 21.42 -17.89
N CYS A 26 -6.28 20.14 -17.78
CA CYS A 26 -5.48 19.40 -16.66
C CYS A 26 -4.08 18.43 -16.80
N VAL A 27 -3.44 17.34 -17.48
CA VAL A 27 -3.30 16.17 -18.56
C VAL A 27 -3.95 14.69 -18.59
N LYS A 28 -3.46 13.51 -18.04
CA LYS A 28 -4.05 12.08 -18.18
C LYS A 28 -3.47 10.82 -17.36
N TYR A 29 -4.32 9.83 -16.90
CA TYR A 29 -4.37 8.28 -16.76
C TYR A 29 -3.24 7.20 -16.37
N PHE A 30 -3.54 5.99 -15.72
CA PHE A 30 -2.74 4.98 -14.83
C PHE A 30 -2.45 3.48 -15.21
N VAL A 31 -1.32 2.94 -14.68
CA VAL A 31 -0.85 1.53 -14.51
C VAL A 31 0.10 1.37 -13.27
N PRO A 32 0.05 0.25 -12.52
CA PRO A 32 1.21 -0.38 -11.85
C PRO A 32 1.88 -1.52 -12.66
N GLY A 33 3.14 -1.84 -12.39
CA GLY A 33 3.92 -2.82 -13.16
C GLY A 33 3.54 -4.29 -12.95
N LYS A 34 3.88 -5.15 -13.94
CA LYS A 34 3.64 -6.60 -13.95
C LYS A 34 4.97 -7.36 -14.08
N ILE A 35 5.23 -8.32 -13.19
CA ILE A 35 6.48 -9.10 -13.14
C ILE A 35 6.17 -10.59 -13.02
N GLY A 36 6.84 -11.42 -13.83
CA GLY A 36 6.87 -12.88 -13.69
C GLY A 36 5.72 -13.66 -14.34
N HIS A 37 5.99 -14.94 -14.63
CA HIS A 37 4.97 -15.99 -14.72
C HIS A 37 4.76 -16.56 -13.31
N GLY A 38 3.51 -16.80 -12.92
CA GLY A 38 3.19 -17.24 -11.57
C GLY A 38 3.66 -18.67 -11.28
N PHE A 39 4.35 -18.84 -10.14
CA PHE A 39 4.51 -20.14 -9.48
C PHE A 39 3.49 -20.23 -8.35
N GLY A 40 2.56 -21.19 -8.46
CA GLY A 40 1.54 -21.44 -7.45
C GLY A 40 2.06 -22.19 -6.22
N ILE A 41 1.13 -22.59 -5.35
CA ILE A 41 1.37 -23.19 -4.02
C ILE A 41 2.31 -24.43 -4.02
N GLY A 42 2.45 -25.13 -5.15
CA GLY A 42 3.21 -26.40 -5.29
C GLY A 42 4.73 -26.34 -5.03
N ALA A 43 5.31 -25.18 -4.69
CA ALA A 43 6.69 -25.10 -4.20
C ALA A 43 6.88 -25.83 -2.85
N VAL A 44 5.83 -25.92 -2.02
CA VAL A 44 5.86 -26.61 -0.71
C VAL A 44 5.78 -28.15 -0.85
N GLU A 45 5.46 -28.65 -2.04
CA GLU A 45 5.29 -30.08 -2.31
C GLU A 45 6.59 -30.77 -2.76
N LYS A 46 7.58 -30.01 -3.24
CA LYS A 46 8.85 -30.54 -3.81
C LYS A 46 10.05 -30.54 -2.86
N LEU A 47 9.80 -30.77 -1.57
CA LEU A 47 10.84 -31.24 -0.64
C LEU A 47 10.65 -32.74 -0.47
N ASP A 48 11.68 -33.51 -0.83
CA ASP A 48 11.67 -34.96 -0.90
C ASP A 48 11.35 -35.62 0.45
N ALA A 49 10.71 -36.78 0.42
CA ALA A 49 10.02 -37.36 1.57
C ALA A 49 10.82 -38.45 2.31
N GLU A 50 12.13 -38.47 2.16
CA GLU A 50 13.04 -39.41 2.83
C GLU A 50 13.82 -38.66 3.92
N ASP A 51 13.66 -39.10 5.18
CA ASP A 51 14.16 -38.46 6.42
C ASP A 51 13.64 -37.02 6.72
N GLU A 52 12.33 -36.77 6.54
CA GLU A 52 11.69 -35.53 7.05
C GLU A 52 11.52 -35.56 8.59
N ASP A 53 12.32 -34.76 9.31
CA ASP A 53 12.20 -34.55 10.76
C ASP A 53 10.77 -34.09 11.15
N VAL A 54 10.25 -34.62 12.26
CA VAL A 54 8.96 -34.23 12.88
C VAL A 54 8.83 -32.71 13.01
N TYR A 55 9.91 -31.99 13.33
CA TYR A 55 9.91 -30.53 13.42
C TYR A 55 9.77 -29.84 12.06
N VAL A 56 10.41 -30.38 11.01
CA VAL A 56 10.26 -29.91 9.62
C VAL A 56 8.84 -30.18 9.13
N GLY A 57 8.29 -31.38 9.37
CA GLY A 57 6.91 -31.74 9.06
C GLY A 57 5.88 -30.83 9.76
N LEU A 58 6.10 -30.46 11.02
CA LEU A 58 5.26 -29.49 11.75
C LEU A 58 5.32 -28.08 11.15
N CYS A 59 6.48 -27.64 10.65
CA CYS A 59 6.63 -26.37 9.95
C CYS A 59 5.96 -26.40 8.56
N ARG A 60 6.10 -27.51 7.82
CA ARG A 60 5.45 -27.76 6.52
C ARG A 60 3.93 -27.75 6.65
N GLN A 61 3.38 -28.45 7.65
CA GLN A 61 1.93 -28.43 7.95
C GLN A 61 1.43 -27.02 8.33
N PHE A 62 2.21 -26.25 9.11
CA PHE A 62 1.88 -24.86 9.42
C PHE A 62 1.84 -23.99 8.16
N LEU A 63 2.90 -24.03 7.34
CA LEU A 63 3.00 -23.25 6.09
C LEU A 63 1.86 -23.58 5.12
N THR A 64 1.51 -24.85 4.92
CA THR A 64 0.38 -25.27 4.08
C THR A 64 -0.96 -24.76 4.64
N LYS A 65 -1.18 -24.88 5.96
CA LYS A 65 -2.41 -24.42 6.64
C LYS A 65 -2.56 -22.89 6.63
N VAL A 66 -1.46 -22.14 6.70
CA VAL A 66 -1.49 -20.67 6.58
C VAL A 66 -1.67 -20.27 5.12
N SER A 67 -0.98 -20.90 4.18
CA SER A 67 -1.07 -20.58 2.74
C SER A 67 -2.49 -20.76 2.22
N THR A 68 -3.12 -21.91 2.50
CA THR A 68 -4.51 -22.22 2.12
C THR A 68 -5.56 -21.31 2.77
N ARG A 69 -5.21 -20.59 3.85
CA ARG A 69 -6.11 -19.65 4.56
C ARG A 69 -5.72 -18.18 4.42
N SER A 70 -4.62 -17.90 3.71
CA SER A 70 -4.03 -16.56 3.59
C SER A 70 -4.92 -15.55 2.86
N GLY A 71 -5.83 -16.05 2.02
CA GLY A 71 -6.59 -15.27 1.04
C GLY A 71 -5.81 -14.95 -0.24
N ILE A 72 -4.57 -15.44 -0.39
CA ILE A 72 -3.69 -15.20 -1.54
C ILE A 72 -3.84 -16.34 -2.57
N GLY A 73 -4.08 -15.99 -3.83
CA GLY A 73 -4.22 -16.91 -4.94
C GLY A 73 -2.92 -17.18 -5.70
N ASN A 74 -2.97 -18.16 -6.61
CA ASN A 74 -1.81 -18.65 -7.38
C ASN A 74 -1.21 -17.65 -8.40
N GLU A 75 -1.79 -16.43 -8.56
CA GLU A 75 -1.21 -15.37 -9.40
C GLU A 75 -0.10 -14.56 -8.71
N ALA A 76 0.00 -14.62 -7.37
CA ALA A 76 0.80 -13.68 -6.60
C ALA A 76 2.30 -14.05 -6.59
N CYS A 77 3.14 -13.20 -7.19
CA CYS A 77 4.54 -13.49 -7.50
C CYS A 77 5.54 -13.31 -6.34
N ILE A 78 6.61 -14.09 -6.37
CA ILE A 78 7.80 -13.99 -5.50
C ILE A 78 9.08 -13.80 -6.34
N PRO A 79 10.17 -13.24 -5.78
CA PRO A 79 11.45 -13.09 -6.48
C PRO A 79 12.02 -14.41 -7.00
N VAL A 80 12.74 -14.36 -8.12
CA VAL A 80 13.43 -15.53 -8.72
C VAL A 80 14.40 -16.18 -7.73
N SER A 81 15.11 -15.38 -6.93
CA SER A 81 15.95 -15.82 -5.80
C SER A 81 15.22 -16.70 -4.77
N LEU A 82 13.91 -16.50 -4.59
CA LEU A 82 13.06 -17.27 -3.67
C LEU A 82 12.28 -18.41 -4.35
N GLN A 83 12.43 -18.56 -5.66
CA GLN A 83 11.92 -19.72 -6.42
C GLN A 83 12.93 -20.88 -6.47
N HIS A 84 14.16 -20.65 -6.00
CA HIS A 84 15.19 -21.67 -5.86
C HIS A 84 15.01 -22.47 -4.57
N ILE A 85 15.41 -23.74 -4.57
CA ILE A 85 15.48 -24.61 -3.40
C ILE A 85 16.94 -25.09 -3.26
N PRO A 86 17.67 -24.71 -2.19
CA PRO A 86 17.30 -23.70 -1.19
C PRO A 86 17.21 -22.28 -1.79
N PRO A 87 16.50 -21.34 -1.14
CA PRO A 87 16.43 -19.94 -1.57
C PRO A 87 17.82 -19.28 -1.57
N VAL A 88 18.14 -18.52 -2.62
CA VAL A 88 19.48 -17.93 -2.79
C VAL A 88 19.44 -16.42 -2.49
N ALA A 89 19.63 -16.05 -1.23
CA ALA A 89 19.75 -14.66 -0.81
C ALA A 89 21.17 -14.13 -1.07
N SER A 90 21.31 -13.00 -1.78
CA SER A 90 22.59 -12.33 -1.98
C SER A 90 22.41 -10.84 -2.32
N MET A 91 23.43 -10.02 -2.06
CA MET A 91 23.43 -8.59 -2.44
C MET A 91 23.13 -8.35 -3.92
N LYS A 92 23.56 -9.26 -4.80
CA LYS A 92 23.24 -9.20 -6.23
C LYS A 92 21.73 -9.37 -6.46
N HIS A 93 21.13 -10.41 -5.88
CA HIS A 93 19.70 -10.69 -6.03
C HIS A 93 18.81 -9.61 -5.40
N TYR A 94 19.27 -8.98 -4.30
CA TYR A 94 18.58 -7.82 -3.71
C TYR A 94 18.55 -6.63 -4.69
N ILE A 95 19.65 -6.37 -5.38
CA ILE A 95 19.74 -5.33 -6.41
C ILE A 95 18.88 -5.68 -7.62
N GLU A 96 18.95 -6.92 -8.13
CA GLU A 96 18.14 -7.37 -9.29
C GLU A 96 16.63 -7.31 -9.02
N GLU A 97 16.18 -7.63 -7.79
CA GLU A 97 14.80 -7.40 -7.33
C GLU A 97 14.40 -5.92 -7.41
N ILE A 98 15.26 -5.02 -6.93
CA ILE A 98 15.01 -3.56 -6.93
C ILE A 98 15.02 -2.98 -8.34
N GLU A 99 15.94 -3.39 -9.19
CA GLU A 99 15.99 -2.93 -10.58
C GLU A 99 14.76 -3.42 -11.35
N THR A 100 14.39 -4.69 -11.19
CA THR A 100 13.19 -5.26 -11.83
C THR A 100 11.90 -4.55 -11.39
N VAL A 101 11.74 -4.25 -10.10
CA VAL A 101 10.54 -3.57 -9.61
C VAL A 101 10.57 -2.07 -9.92
N LEU A 102 11.60 -1.35 -9.46
CA LEU A 102 11.61 0.12 -9.51
C LEU A 102 11.92 0.68 -10.88
N PHE A 103 12.77 0.04 -11.69
CA PHE A 103 13.04 0.57 -13.03
C PHE A 103 11.84 0.35 -13.95
N THR A 104 11.16 -0.80 -13.90
CA THR A 104 9.90 -0.97 -14.64
C THR A 104 8.86 0.06 -14.18
N VAL A 105 8.61 0.20 -12.87
CA VAL A 105 7.62 1.18 -12.37
C VAL A 105 7.98 2.62 -12.74
N ALA A 106 9.26 3.01 -12.68
CA ALA A 106 9.70 4.38 -12.97
C ALA A 106 9.77 4.69 -14.47
N GLU A 107 10.32 3.79 -15.30
CA GLU A 107 10.36 3.93 -16.76
C GLU A 107 8.94 4.01 -17.32
N GLU A 108 8.07 3.10 -16.87
CA GLU A 108 6.68 3.15 -17.25
C GLU A 108 6.06 4.49 -16.81
N LEU A 109 6.13 4.87 -15.52
CA LEU A 109 5.54 6.13 -15.02
C LEU A 109 5.99 7.37 -15.82
N LEU A 110 7.29 7.54 -15.99
CA LEU A 110 7.88 8.74 -16.61
C LEU A 110 7.67 8.75 -18.12
N GLY A 111 7.95 7.64 -18.80
CA GLY A 111 7.78 7.52 -20.25
C GLY A 111 6.32 7.69 -20.66
N LYS A 112 5.39 7.10 -19.90
CA LYS A 112 3.97 7.16 -20.21
C LYS A 112 3.32 8.51 -19.85
N GLN A 113 3.81 9.23 -18.83
CA GLN A 113 3.46 10.65 -18.63
C GLN A 113 4.18 11.62 -19.58
N LYS A 114 5.13 11.11 -20.39
CA LYS A 114 6.07 11.90 -21.21
C LYS A 114 6.83 12.95 -20.38
N VAL A 115 7.12 12.63 -19.12
CA VAL A 115 7.86 13.47 -18.19
C VAL A 115 9.35 13.15 -18.31
N SER A 116 10.14 14.10 -18.81
CA SER A 116 11.59 14.00 -18.76
C SER A 116 12.07 13.87 -17.30
N PRO A 117 12.97 12.93 -16.96
CA PRO A 117 13.50 12.79 -15.61
C PRO A 117 14.13 14.08 -15.05
N LYS A 118 14.66 14.95 -15.92
CA LYS A 118 15.19 16.27 -15.54
C LYS A 118 14.13 17.19 -14.90
N LEU A 119 12.83 16.94 -15.13
CA LEU A 119 11.73 17.71 -14.55
C LEU A 119 11.39 17.31 -13.10
N ILE A 120 11.99 16.26 -12.54
CA ILE A 120 11.75 15.82 -11.15
C ILE A 120 12.56 16.68 -10.18
N ASP A 121 11.92 17.30 -9.19
CA ASP A 121 12.53 18.14 -8.15
C ASP A 121 12.89 17.34 -6.88
N ILE A 122 12.07 16.35 -6.55
CA ILE A 122 12.15 15.56 -5.33
C ILE A 122 12.02 14.08 -5.73
N VAL A 123 12.82 13.19 -5.15
CA VAL A 123 12.63 11.73 -5.24
C VAL A 123 12.47 11.19 -3.83
N ILE A 124 11.44 10.40 -3.60
CA ILE A 124 11.24 9.63 -2.37
C ILE A 124 11.13 8.17 -2.77
N ILE A 125 11.94 7.30 -2.17
CA ILE A 125 11.76 5.85 -2.34
C ILE A 125 11.51 5.27 -0.96
N ASN A 126 10.50 4.43 -0.85
CA ASN A 126 10.34 3.58 0.31
C ASN A 126 10.50 2.11 -0.07
N CYS A 127 11.31 1.43 0.73
CA CYS A 127 11.57 0.00 0.72
C CYS A 127 11.83 -0.35 2.18
N GLY A 128 11.02 -1.22 2.79
CA GLY A 128 11.04 -1.44 4.23
C GLY A 128 12.36 -2.07 4.70
N ALA A 129 12.81 -3.12 4.01
CA ALA A 129 13.80 -4.05 4.54
C ALA A 129 15.11 -4.17 3.73
N PHE A 130 15.47 -3.16 2.94
CA PHE A 130 16.80 -3.06 2.35
C PHE A 130 17.31 -1.60 2.32
N SER A 131 18.51 -1.38 2.84
CA SER A 131 19.11 -0.06 3.05
C SER A 131 20.57 -0.01 2.58
N PRO A 132 20.83 -0.03 1.26
CA PRO A 132 22.17 -0.14 0.70
C PRO A 132 22.94 1.18 0.77
N THR A 133 24.26 1.07 0.65
CA THR A 133 25.17 2.18 0.31
C THR A 133 25.84 1.83 -1.03
N PRO A 134 25.64 2.60 -2.12
CA PRO A 134 24.78 3.79 -2.22
C PRO A 134 23.28 3.46 -2.12
N SER A 135 22.47 4.46 -1.77
CA SER A 135 21.03 4.30 -1.55
C SER A 135 20.24 3.92 -2.81
N VAL A 136 19.04 3.34 -2.62
CA VAL A 136 18.11 3.06 -3.71
C VAL A 136 17.71 4.34 -4.47
N THR A 137 17.63 5.50 -3.79
CA THR A 137 17.45 6.79 -4.47
C THR A 137 18.60 7.13 -5.41
N SER A 138 19.83 6.80 -5.03
CA SER A 138 21.01 7.02 -5.88
C SER A 138 20.97 6.15 -7.13
N MET A 139 20.47 4.91 -7.04
CA MET A 139 20.28 4.02 -8.20
C MET A 139 19.34 4.65 -9.23
N ILE A 140 18.18 5.16 -8.80
CA ILE A 140 17.20 5.84 -9.69
C ILE A 140 17.77 7.14 -10.27
N ILE A 141 18.48 7.94 -9.46
CA ILE A 141 19.10 9.20 -9.91
C ILE A 141 20.16 8.94 -10.99
N ASN A 142 20.97 7.89 -10.82
CA ASN A 142 21.95 7.45 -11.80
C ASN A 142 21.29 6.90 -13.07
N LYS A 143 20.42 5.90 -12.95
CA LYS A 143 19.76 5.18 -14.06
C LYS A 143 19.04 6.10 -15.04
N TYR A 144 18.31 7.08 -14.53
CA TYR A 144 17.53 8.03 -15.34
C TYR A 144 18.22 9.39 -15.52
N GLY A 145 19.45 9.53 -15.04
CA GLY A 145 20.26 10.75 -15.16
C GLY A 145 19.51 12.00 -14.69
N LEU A 146 19.05 12.03 -13.44
CA LEU A 146 18.31 13.17 -12.88
C LEU A 146 19.19 14.43 -12.79
N ARG A 147 18.63 15.55 -12.32
CA ARG A 147 19.39 16.80 -12.13
C ARG A 147 20.20 16.78 -10.82
N SER A 148 21.37 17.40 -10.83
CA SER A 148 22.33 17.40 -9.71
C SER A 148 21.82 18.07 -8.43
N ASN A 149 20.75 18.87 -8.51
CA ASN A 149 20.08 19.50 -7.38
C ASN A 149 18.71 18.86 -7.04
N VAL A 150 18.49 17.59 -7.42
CA VAL A 150 17.29 16.85 -6.99
C VAL A 150 17.38 16.54 -5.50
N MET A 151 16.32 16.84 -4.75
CA MET A 151 16.21 16.41 -3.35
C MET A 151 15.88 14.92 -3.31
N SER A 152 16.60 14.10 -2.53
CA SER A 152 16.37 12.64 -2.52
C SER A 152 16.28 12.06 -1.12
N PHE A 153 15.27 11.21 -0.88
CA PHE A 153 14.97 10.63 0.42
C PHE A 153 14.70 9.13 0.28
N CYS A 154 15.49 8.29 0.95
CA CYS A 154 15.25 6.85 1.05
C CYS A 154 14.61 6.56 2.42
N LEU A 155 13.47 5.88 2.45
CA LEU A 155 12.65 5.65 3.63
C LEU A 155 12.54 4.15 3.93
N THR A 156 13.32 3.71 4.92
CA THR A 156 13.45 2.31 5.33
C THR A 156 12.82 2.07 6.71
N GLY A 157 12.64 0.80 7.11
CA GLY A 157 12.16 0.39 8.44
C GLY A 157 10.72 0.77 8.82
N MET A 158 9.96 1.46 7.97
CA MET A 158 8.62 1.97 8.30
C MET A 158 7.44 1.04 7.96
N GLY A 159 7.70 -0.10 7.32
CA GLY A 159 6.71 -1.13 6.96
C GLY A 159 5.61 -0.64 6.01
N CYS A 160 4.50 -1.39 5.95
CA CYS A 160 3.51 -1.28 4.88
C CYS A 160 2.73 0.05 4.77
N SER A 161 2.91 0.99 5.70
CA SER A 161 2.34 2.35 5.61
C SER A 161 3.31 3.37 5.00
N ALA A 162 4.53 2.95 4.64
CA ALA A 162 5.58 3.83 4.11
C ALA A 162 5.18 4.55 2.81
N GLY A 163 4.29 3.99 2.00
CA GLY A 163 3.71 4.67 0.83
C GLY A 163 2.96 5.95 1.22
N LEU A 164 2.05 5.90 2.20
CA LEU A 164 1.34 7.08 2.70
C LEU A 164 2.24 8.03 3.50
N ILE A 165 3.26 7.51 4.19
CA ILE A 165 4.27 8.35 4.84
C ILE A 165 5.08 9.14 3.81
N SER A 166 5.43 8.52 2.68
CA SER A 166 6.10 9.16 1.55
C SER A 166 5.23 10.26 0.93
N VAL A 167 3.93 9.99 0.76
CA VAL A 167 2.93 11.01 0.32
C VAL A 167 2.90 12.19 1.29
N GLY A 168 2.95 11.93 2.60
CA GLY A 168 3.07 12.97 3.62
C GLY A 168 4.34 13.83 3.46
N LEU A 169 5.51 13.20 3.33
CA LEU A 169 6.78 13.90 3.13
C LEU A 169 6.80 14.72 1.83
N ALA A 170 6.33 14.16 0.70
CA ALA A 170 6.22 14.89 -0.55
C ALA A 170 5.22 16.07 -0.45
N ASN A 171 4.07 15.87 0.18
CA ASN A 171 3.10 16.93 0.45
C ASN A 171 3.71 18.07 1.28
N ASP A 172 4.51 17.74 2.30
CA ASP A 172 5.13 18.74 3.17
C ASP A 172 6.24 19.53 2.45
N LEU A 173 7.09 18.84 1.68
CA LEU A 173 8.07 19.49 0.79
C LEU A 173 7.39 20.36 -0.28
N LEU A 174 6.29 19.90 -0.88
CA LEU A 174 5.54 20.66 -1.88
C LEU A 174 4.79 21.88 -1.30
N LYS A 175 4.66 22.01 0.03
CA LYS A 175 4.21 23.29 0.62
C LYS A 175 5.27 24.38 0.52
N VAL A 176 6.55 23.98 0.61
CA VAL A 176 7.72 24.87 0.62
C VAL A 176 8.22 25.14 -0.80
N HIS A 177 8.44 24.08 -1.58
CA HIS A 177 9.04 24.15 -2.92
C HIS A 177 7.97 24.39 -3.99
N LYS A 178 7.80 25.66 -4.39
CA LYS A 178 6.80 26.11 -5.37
C LYS A 178 7.14 25.63 -6.80
N ASN A 179 6.12 25.26 -7.56
CA ASN A 179 6.21 24.78 -8.94
C ASN A 179 7.09 23.52 -9.09
N SER A 180 7.06 22.63 -8.10
CA SER A 180 7.87 21.41 -8.04
C SER A 180 7.07 20.14 -8.32
N LEU A 181 7.79 19.10 -8.74
CA LEU A 181 7.30 17.76 -9.03
C LEU A 181 8.13 16.73 -8.25
N ALA A 182 7.55 16.10 -7.24
CA ALA A 182 8.13 14.93 -6.60
C ALA A 182 7.87 13.67 -7.43
N LEU A 183 8.72 12.66 -7.29
CA LEU A 183 8.55 11.25 -7.68
C LEU A 183 8.62 10.41 -6.40
N ILE A 184 7.56 9.68 -6.06
CA ILE A 184 7.59 8.62 -5.06
C ILE A 184 7.60 7.26 -5.76
N LEU A 185 8.48 6.37 -5.33
CA LEU A 185 8.40 4.94 -5.64
C LEU A 185 8.25 4.15 -4.34
N SER A 186 7.42 3.11 -4.36
CA SER A 186 7.14 2.23 -3.21
C SER A 186 7.30 0.78 -3.64
N MET A 187 8.10 0.01 -2.91
CA MET A 187 8.24 -1.44 -3.06
C MET A 187 8.53 -2.09 -1.70
N GLU A 188 8.68 -3.41 -1.71
CA GLU A 188 9.37 -4.16 -0.66
C GLU A 188 10.34 -5.15 -1.30
N THR A 189 11.51 -5.34 -0.70
CA THR A 189 12.42 -6.43 -1.06
C THR A 189 12.10 -7.65 -0.22
N MET A 190 11.61 -8.73 -0.82
CA MET A 190 11.39 -9.99 -0.11
C MET A 190 12.69 -10.77 0.10
N THR A 191 13.62 -10.73 -0.86
CA THR A 191 14.79 -11.62 -0.85
C THR A 191 15.66 -11.55 0.43
N PRO A 192 15.92 -10.38 1.05
CA PRO A 192 16.69 -10.32 2.30
C PRO A 192 15.91 -10.75 3.56
N ASN A 193 14.64 -11.12 3.44
CA ASN A 193 13.75 -11.46 4.57
C ASN A 193 13.14 -12.87 4.46
N ALA A 194 13.65 -13.70 3.55
CA ALA A 194 13.23 -15.09 3.44
C ALA A 194 13.73 -15.88 4.66
N TYR A 195 12.85 -16.01 5.65
CA TYR A 195 13.18 -16.61 6.94
C TYR A 195 13.27 -18.14 6.81
N THR A 196 14.39 -18.73 7.22
CA THR A 196 14.70 -20.17 7.05
C THR A 196 14.63 -20.97 8.36
N GLY A 197 14.35 -20.33 9.50
CA GLY A 197 14.21 -21.00 10.79
C GLY A 197 12.79 -21.54 11.05
N GLN A 198 12.53 -21.96 12.29
CA GLN A 198 11.32 -22.68 12.67
C GLN A 198 10.24 -21.82 13.38
N ASN A 199 10.53 -20.56 13.70
CA ASN A 199 9.61 -19.67 14.41
C ASN A 199 8.37 -19.35 13.56
N LYS A 200 7.21 -19.85 13.99
CA LYS A 200 5.93 -19.73 13.28
C LYS A 200 5.47 -18.27 13.09
N SER A 201 5.84 -17.37 13.99
CA SER A 201 5.54 -15.93 13.86
C SER A 201 6.40 -15.22 12.81
N MET A 202 7.58 -15.77 12.50
CA MET A 202 8.47 -15.29 11.44
C MET A 202 8.16 -15.97 10.09
N LEU A 203 7.90 -17.28 10.09
CA LEU A 203 7.45 -18.04 8.90
C LEU A 203 6.18 -17.46 8.25
N LEU A 204 5.32 -16.79 9.03
CA LEU A 204 4.14 -16.10 8.51
C LEU A 204 4.50 -15.02 7.47
N SER A 205 5.66 -14.38 7.58
CA SER A 205 6.12 -13.35 6.63
C SER A 205 6.34 -13.92 5.23
N ASN A 206 7.01 -15.07 5.11
CA ASN A 206 7.20 -15.81 3.86
C ASN A 206 5.87 -16.14 3.16
N VAL A 207 4.81 -16.43 3.92
CA VAL A 207 3.51 -16.81 3.36
C VAL A 207 2.73 -15.59 2.85
N ILE A 208 2.75 -14.45 3.57
CA ILE A 208 1.90 -13.30 3.22
C ILE A 208 2.53 -12.33 2.22
N PHE A 209 3.84 -12.06 2.32
CA PHE A 209 4.49 -11.03 1.50
C PHE A 209 4.70 -11.50 0.06
N ARG A 210 4.59 -10.57 -0.89
CA ARG A 210 4.72 -10.81 -2.32
C ARG A 210 5.38 -9.63 -3.02
N MET A 211 6.02 -9.89 -4.16
CA MET A 211 6.70 -8.86 -4.94
C MET A 211 5.67 -7.92 -5.56
N GLY A 212 5.85 -6.62 -5.34
CA GLY A 212 5.05 -5.58 -5.99
C GLY A 212 5.71 -4.21 -5.89
N GLY A 213 5.23 -3.28 -6.72
CA GLY A 213 5.75 -1.92 -6.77
C GLY A 213 4.79 -0.94 -7.39
N ALA A 214 4.77 0.27 -6.85
CA ALA A 214 3.90 1.35 -7.29
C ALA A 214 4.64 2.69 -7.26
N GLY A 215 4.28 3.58 -8.19
CA GLY A 215 4.97 4.86 -8.38
C GLY A 215 4.02 6.01 -8.65
N CYS A 216 4.37 7.19 -8.14
CA CYS A 216 3.70 8.44 -8.46
C CYS A 216 4.62 9.62 -8.59
N LEU A 217 4.13 10.60 -9.30
CA LEU A 217 4.51 11.99 -9.20
C LEU A 217 3.57 12.73 -8.21
N LEU A 218 4.06 13.74 -7.50
CA LEU A 218 3.22 14.72 -6.79
C LEU A 218 3.63 16.11 -7.23
N SER A 219 2.70 17.05 -7.36
CA SER A 219 3.03 18.39 -7.85
C SER A 219 2.07 19.46 -7.35
N ASN A 220 2.62 20.67 -7.24
CA ASN A 220 1.90 21.91 -6.98
C ASN A 220 1.95 22.86 -8.20
N ARG A 221 2.40 22.36 -9.36
CA ARG A 221 2.54 23.15 -10.59
C ARG A 221 1.18 23.47 -11.17
N LYS A 222 0.91 24.75 -11.43
CA LYS A 222 -0.36 25.18 -12.06
C LYS A 222 -0.63 24.42 -13.36
N GLN A 223 0.37 24.22 -14.21
CA GLN A 223 0.24 23.46 -15.47
C GLN A 223 -0.19 21.99 -15.29
N ASP A 224 0.10 21.37 -14.15
CA ASP A 224 -0.32 19.99 -13.83
C ASP A 224 -1.73 19.96 -13.21
N MET A 225 -2.25 21.12 -12.82
CA MET A 225 -3.68 21.37 -12.69
C MET A 225 -4.30 21.76 -14.06
N TYR A 226 -3.52 21.87 -15.17
CA TYR A 226 -3.88 22.52 -16.43
C TYR A 226 -3.42 21.93 -17.85
N LYS A 227 -3.54 20.61 -18.21
CA LYS A 227 -3.96 19.89 -19.52
C LYS A 227 -4.95 18.57 -19.80
N ASN A 228 -5.78 17.64 -19.17
CA ASN A 228 -6.57 17.06 -17.96
C ASN A 228 -6.04 15.92 -16.93
N LYS A 229 -5.25 16.16 -15.82
CA LYS A 229 -4.20 15.24 -15.23
C LYS A 229 -4.57 14.61 -13.90
N ALA A 230 -4.62 15.44 -12.86
CA ALA A 230 -4.63 14.94 -11.49
C ALA A 230 -5.89 14.11 -11.43
N LYS A 231 -5.77 12.79 -11.30
CA LYS A 231 -6.96 12.03 -10.94
C LYS A 231 -7.40 12.46 -9.56
N TYR A 232 -6.43 12.68 -8.67
CA TYR A 232 -6.68 12.89 -7.26
C TYR A 232 -6.05 14.19 -6.74
N ALA A 233 -6.86 14.99 -6.05
CA ALA A 233 -6.38 15.99 -5.12
C ALA A 233 -6.27 15.36 -3.73
N LEU A 234 -5.14 15.56 -3.04
CA LEU A 234 -5.04 15.26 -1.61
C LEU A 234 -5.88 16.28 -0.85
N GLN A 235 -6.80 15.81 -0.01
CA GLN A 235 -7.61 16.68 0.85
C GLN A 235 -7.07 16.69 2.28
N HIS A 236 -6.83 15.49 2.84
CA HIS A 236 -6.35 15.32 4.20
C HIS A 236 -5.35 14.15 4.26
N LEU A 237 -4.38 14.28 5.16
CA LEU A 237 -3.45 13.20 5.49
C LEU A 237 -3.28 13.17 7.01
N VAL A 238 -3.67 12.05 7.64
CA VAL A 238 -3.72 11.90 9.09
C VAL A 238 -2.76 10.80 9.51
N ARG A 239 -1.75 11.18 10.29
CA ARG A 239 -0.71 10.27 10.81
C ARG A 239 -0.96 9.96 12.29
N THR A 240 -0.89 8.68 12.63
CA THR A 240 -0.85 8.17 14.00
C THR A 240 0.34 7.23 14.13
N SER A 241 1.11 7.41 15.20
CA SER A 241 2.19 6.52 15.61
C SER A 241 1.95 6.15 17.07
N ARG A 242 2.20 4.88 17.41
CA ARG A 242 2.29 4.36 18.77
C ARG A 242 3.71 3.84 19.06
N ALA A 243 4.74 4.32 18.37
CA ALA A 243 6.13 3.86 18.55
C ALA A 243 6.71 4.02 19.97
N SER A 244 6.06 4.78 20.84
CA SER A 244 6.39 5.03 22.26
C SER A 244 5.57 4.17 23.24
N ASP A 245 4.98 3.09 22.76
CA ASP A 245 4.15 2.14 23.52
C ASP A 245 4.71 0.75 23.21
N ASP A 246 5.27 0.05 24.19
CA ASP A 246 6.17 -1.09 23.94
C ASP A 246 5.48 -2.25 23.21
N GLN A 247 4.20 -2.50 23.49
CA GLN A 247 3.39 -3.49 22.76
C GLN A 247 3.25 -3.11 21.27
N SER A 248 3.08 -1.81 20.99
CA SER A 248 3.02 -1.30 19.62
C SER A 248 4.40 -1.25 18.97
N HIS A 249 5.46 -0.95 19.71
CA HIS A 249 6.83 -1.00 19.23
C HIS A 249 7.17 -2.41 18.76
N ASN A 250 7.00 -3.39 19.64
CA ASN A 250 7.37 -4.79 19.46
C ASN A 250 6.29 -5.61 18.73
N SER A 251 5.40 -4.94 17.97
CA SER A 251 4.31 -5.61 17.22
C SER A 251 4.78 -6.21 15.89
N VAL A 252 5.76 -5.56 15.25
CA VAL A 252 6.44 -5.99 14.02
C VAL A 252 7.91 -5.56 14.14
N VAL A 253 8.81 -6.52 14.31
CA VAL A 253 10.25 -6.31 14.58
C VAL A 253 11.07 -7.21 13.65
N GLN A 254 12.25 -6.75 13.23
CA GLN A 254 13.27 -7.62 12.61
C GLN A 254 14.31 -7.96 13.68
N GLU A 255 14.46 -9.25 13.96
CA GLU A 255 15.28 -9.76 15.07
C GLU A 255 15.85 -11.14 14.72
N LEU A 256 16.68 -11.69 15.63
CA LEU A 256 17.17 -13.06 15.56
C LEU A 256 16.18 -13.98 16.29
N ASP A 257 16.01 -15.20 15.79
CA ASP A 257 15.42 -16.30 16.58
C ASP A 257 16.46 -16.96 17.51
N ASP A 258 16.03 -18.00 18.23
CA ASP A 258 16.87 -18.75 19.18
C ASP A 258 18.05 -19.48 18.50
N ASP A 259 17.96 -19.74 17.18
CA ASP A 259 19.01 -20.36 16.36
C ASP A 259 19.96 -19.32 15.71
N GLY A 260 19.70 -18.02 15.91
CA GLY A 260 20.48 -16.92 15.33
C GLY A 260 20.14 -16.59 13.88
N ILE A 261 18.96 -17.00 13.38
CA ILE A 261 18.47 -16.71 12.03
C ILE A 261 17.65 -15.42 12.08
N VAL A 262 17.97 -14.46 11.19
CA VAL A 262 17.22 -13.19 11.10
C VAL A 262 15.83 -13.43 10.49
N GLY A 263 14.79 -12.98 11.18
CA GLY A 263 13.41 -13.01 10.70
C GLY A 263 12.63 -11.74 11.05
N ILE A 264 11.42 -11.61 10.50
CA ILE A 264 10.47 -10.55 10.87
C ILE A 264 9.41 -11.14 11.79
N LEU A 265 9.50 -10.88 13.09
CA LEU A 265 8.51 -11.32 14.07
C LEU A 265 7.20 -10.54 13.88
N LEU A 266 6.10 -11.27 13.70
CA LEU A 266 4.74 -10.73 13.78
C LEU A 266 4.12 -11.12 15.13
N SER A 267 3.91 -10.14 16.00
CA SER A 267 3.37 -10.37 17.36
C SER A 267 1.93 -10.91 17.33
N PRO A 268 1.54 -11.86 18.20
CA PRO A 268 0.14 -12.26 18.37
C PRO A 268 -0.82 -11.10 18.69
N SER A 269 -0.31 -9.99 19.23
CA SER A 269 -1.11 -8.79 19.54
C SER A 269 -1.28 -7.80 18.38
N LEU A 270 -0.75 -8.11 17.18
CA LEU A 270 -0.74 -7.23 16.01
C LEU A 270 -2.12 -6.63 15.67
N LEU A 271 -3.18 -7.44 15.70
CA LEU A 271 -4.55 -6.98 15.40
C LEU A 271 -5.09 -6.02 16.49
N GLN A 272 -4.84 -6.32 17.77
CA GLN A 272 -5.24 -5.44 18.89
C GLN A 272 -4.53 -4.08 18.81
N VAL A 273 -3.23 -4.10 18.50
CA VAL A 273 -2.41 -2.91 18.27
C VAL A 273 -2.94 -2.13 17.06
N ALA A 274 -3.33 -2.81 15.98
CA ALA A 274 -3.89 -2.21 14.77
C ALA A 274 -5.24 -1.51 15.03
N SER A 275 -6.21 -2.18 15.64
CA SER A 275 -7.51 -1.57 16.00
C SER A 275 -7.37 -0.41 16.98
N SER A 276 -6.38 -0.45 17.88
CA SER A 276 -6.06 0.68 18.77
C SER A 276 -5.51 1.89 18.00
N ALA A 277 -4.56 1.66 17.07
CA ALA A 277 -4.00 2.71 16.22
C ALA A 277 -5.03 3.28 15.21
N LEU A 278 -5.90 2.43 14.67
CA LEU A 278 -7.08 2.81 13.89
C LEU A 278 -7.96 3.77 14.70
N ARG A 279 -8.35 3.40 15.93
CA ARG A 279 -9.26 4.21 16.76
C ARG A 279 -8.73 5.63 16.95
N ILE A 280 -7.42 5.77 17.21
CA ILE A 280 -6.76 7.08 17.33
C ILE A 280 -6.70 7.82 15.98
N ASN A 281 -6.52 7.13 14.85
CA ASN A 281 -6.54 7.74 13.53
C ASN A 281 -7.95 8.25 13.16
N ILE A 282 -9.00 7.44 13.31
CA ILE A 282 -10.38 7.82 12.95
C ILE A 282 -10.92 8.94 13.84
N THR A 283 -10.55 9.01 15.12
CA THR A 283 -10.90 10.15 15.99
C THR A 283 -10.27 11.48 15.50
N LYS A 284 -9.08 11.44 14.88
CA LYS A 284 -8.46 12.62 14.25
C LYS A 284 -9.02 12.92 12.86
N LEU A 285 -9.37 11.89 12.09
CA LEU A 285 -9.86 12.01 10.71
C LEU A 285 -11.32 12.48 10.66
N GLY A 286 -12.19 11.94 11.52
CA GLY A 286 -13.63 12.19 11.53
C GLY A 286 -14.01 13.68 11.42
N PRO A 287 -13.50 14.56 12.31
CA PRO A 287 -13.79 16.00 12.26
C PRO A 287 -13.41 16.71 10.95
N LEU A 288 -12.48 16.14 10.17
CA LEU A 288 -12.02 16.70 8.89
C LEU A 288 -12.89 16.27 7.70
N VAL A 289 -13.63 15.16 7.80
CA VAL A 289 -14.23 14.47 6.63
C VAL A 289 -15.73 14.24 6.74
N LEU A 290 -16.24 14.01 7.95
CA LEU A 290 -17.63 13.67 8.24
C LEU A 290 -18.53 14.91 8.15
N PRO A 291 -19.78 14.78 7.65
CA PRO A 291 -20.79 15.84 7.73
C PRO A 291 -21.02 16.31 9.18
N TYR A 292 -21.36 17.59 9.37
CA TYR A 292 -21.63 18.14 10.70
C TYR A 292 -22.73 17.40 11.48
N THR A 293 -23.71 16.79 10.79
CA THR A 293 -24.74 15.94 11.40
C THR A 293 -24.13 14.75 12.15
N GLU A 294 -23.15 14.08 11.57
CA GLU A 294 -22.45 12.94 12.19
C GLU A 294 -21.60 13.39 13.37
N GLN A 295 -20.90 14.53 13.21
CA GLN A 295 -20.07 15.10 14.28
C GLN A 295 -20.93 15.49 15.50
N LEU A 296 -22.12 16.04 15.26
CA LEU A 296 -23.10 16.37 16.32
C LEU A 296 -23.69 15.10 16.97
N GLN A 297 -24.09 14.09 16.20
CA GLN A 297 -24.58 12.81 16.76
C GLN A 297 -23.52 12.11 17.60
N TYR A 298 -22.27 12.07 17.12
CA TYR A 298 -21.13 11.52 17.85
C TYR A 298 -20.88 12.28 19.16
N GLY A 299 -20.76 13.61 19.09
CA GLY A 299 -20.55 14.46 20.26
C GLY A 299 -21.68 14.35 21.28
N TRP A 300 -22.93 14.31 20.83
CA TRP A 300 -24.10 14.11 21.69
C TRP A 300 -24.06 12.75 22.39
N SER A 301 -23.67 11.68 21.70
CA SER A 301 -23.54 10.35 22.32
C SER A 301 -22.49 10.31 23.44
N ILE A 302 -21.38 11.04 23.29
CA ILE A 302 -20.35 11.20 24.32
C ILE A 302 -20.87 12.03 25.50
N ILE A 303 -21.60 13.11 25.24
CA ILE A 303 -22.20 13.97 26.28
C ILE A 303 -23.24 13.17 27.09
N CYS A 304 -24.17 12.47 26.44
CA CYS A 304 -25.11 11.58 27.11
C CYS A 304 -24.38 10.52 27.95
N ARG A 305 -23.35 9.86 27.40
CA ARG A 305 -22.54 8.89 28.16
C ARG A 305 -21.79 9.52 29.34
N LYS A 306 -21.46 10.81 29.32
CA LYS A 306 -20.77 11.50 30.43
C LYS A 306 -21.72 11.94 31.55
N PHE A 307 -22.94 12.36 31.21
CA PHE A 307 -23.86 12.99 32.16
C PHE A 307 -25.07 12.12 32.60
N TRP A 308 -25.44 11.08 31.84
CA TRP A 308 -26.69 10.32 32.06
C TRP A 308 -26.43 8.84 32.39
N VAL A 309 -25.40 8.54 33.19
CA VAL A 309 -25.02 7.15 33.55
C VAL A 309 -25.91 6.59 34.67
N SER A 310 -27.17 6.26 34.33
CA SER A 310 -27.99 5.36 35.16
C SER A 310 -29.00 4.56 34.34
N GLN A 311 -28.52 3.86 33.30
CA GLN A 311 -29.00 2.54 32.90
C GLN A 311 -28.05 1.90 31.85
N LYS A 312 -28.27 0.60 31.60
CA LYS A 312 -27.56 -0.33 30.69
C LYS A 312 -26.68 0.31 29.60
N ARG A 313 -25.47 -0.24 29.44
CA ARG A 313 -24.52 0.05 28.33
C ARG A 313 -25.26 0.23 26.99
N LYS A 314 -25.42 1.48 26.56
CA LYS A 314 -25.48 1.83 25.14
C LYS A 314 -24.07 2.19 24.73
N ASP A 315 -23.57 1.50 23.71
CA ASP A 315 -22.26 1.81 23.16
C ASP A 315 -22.24 3.21 22.54
N VAL A 316 -21.05 3.81 22.49
CA VAL A 316 -20.86 5.14 21.88
C VAL A 316 -21.19 5.02 20.39
N TYR A 317 -21.93 5.98 19.85
CA TYR A 317 -22.28 5.96 18.43
C TYR A 317 -21.00 5.87 17.58
N ALA A 318 -20.92 4.88 16.70
CA ALA A 318 -19.84 4.78 15.72
C ALA A 318 -20.18 5.73 14.55
N PRO A 319 -19.33 6.72 14.21
CA PRO A 319 -19.61 7.62 13.10
C PRO A 319 -19.59 6.87 11.77
N ASP A 320 -20.62 7.08 10.94
CA ASP A 320 -20.72 6.45 9.63
C ASP A 320 -19.77 7.13 8.62
N PHE A 321 -18.64 6.47 8.33
CA PHE A 321 -17.67 6.94 7.36
C PHE A 321 -18.09 6.72 5.89
N LYS A 322 -19.15 5.95 5.59
CA LYS A 322 -19.72 5.83 4.23
C LYS A 322 -20.46 7.10 3.81
N LYS A 323 -20.90 7.93 4.78
CA LYS A 323 -21.34 9.31 4.52
C LYS A 323 -20.18 10.27 4.20
N ALA A 324 -18.93 9.88 4.49
CA ALA A 324 -17.75 10.63 4.06
C ALA A 324 -17.22 10.13 2.70
N PHE A 325 -17.03 8.83 2.53
CA PHE A 325 -16.29 8.25 1.41
C PHE A 325 -17.17 7.37 0.54
N GLN A 326 -16.91 7.41 -0.77
CA GLN A 326 -17.58 6.57 -1.76
C GLN A 326 -16.81 5.26 -1.98
N HIS A 327 -15.50 5.25 -1.69
CA HIS A 327 -14.63 4.10 -1.90
C HIS A 327 -13.58 4.01 -0.79
N PHE A 328 -13.20 2.78 -0.44
CA PHE A 328 -12.23 2.47 0.60
C PHE A 328 -11.05 1.67 0.00
N CYS A 329 -9.86 1.88 0.55
CA CYS A 329 -8.65 1.13 0.25
C CYS A 329 -7.99 0.79 1.59
N ILE A 330 -8.30 -0.39 2.11
CA ILE A 330 -7.76 -0.92 3.37
C ILE A 330 -6.51 -1.74 3.02
N HIS A 331 -5.34 -1.36 3.53
CA HIS A 331 -4.09 -2.04 3.20
C HIS A 331 -4.21 -3.57 3.29
N ALA A 332 -4.00 -4.24 2.16
CA ALA A 332 -4.01 -5.69 1.99
C ALA A 332 -2.84 -6.42 2.71
N GLY A 333 -2.71 -6.23 4.02
CA GLY A 333 -1.65 -6.82 4.85
C GLY A 333 -1.81 -8.33 5.10
N GLY A 334 -3.03 -8.84 4.90
CA GLY A 334 -3.45 -10.21 5.15
C GLY A 334 -4.93 -10.23 5.53
N ARG A 335 -5.63 -11.35 5.27
CA ARG A 335 -7.09 -11.43 5.40
C ARG A 335 -7.62 -10.93 6.75
N ALA A 336 -7.08 -11.43 7.86
CA ALA A 336 -7.54 -11.07 9.20
C ALA A 336 -7.33 -9.58 9.56
N VAL A 337 -6.47 -8.85 8.82
CA VAL A 337 -6.38 -7.38 8.93
C VAL A 337 -7.55 -6.73 8.21
N ILE A 338 -7.91 -7.20 7.01
CA ILE A 338 -9.04 -6.68 6.23
C ILE A 338 -10.35 -6.93 7.00
N ASP A 339 -10.61 -8.19 7.42
CA ASP A 339 -11.78 -8.59 8.21
C ASP A 339 -11.96 -7.67 9.44
N ALA A 340 -10.89 -7.50 10.25
CA ALA A 340 -10.94 -6.67 11.45
C ALA A 340 -11.11 -5.17 11.19
N MET A 341 -10.77 -4.67 9.99
CA MET A 341 -10.98 -3.26 9.61
C MET A 341 -12.39 -3.03 9.08
N GLU A 342 -12.96 -3.98 8.33
CA GLU A 342 -14.36 -3.93 7.90
C GLU A 342 -15.30 -3.93 9.12
N ASP A 343 -15.09 -4.86 10.07
CA ASP A 343 -15.76 -4.89 11.37
C ASP A 343 -15.64 -3.54 12.12
N SER A 344 -14.42 -3.02 12.25
CA SER A 344 -14.12 -1.80 13.02
C SER A 344 -14.70 -0.52 12.40
N LEU A 345 -15.10 -0.56 11.13
CA LEU A 345 -15.63 0.57 10.37
C LEU A 345 -17.09 0.37 9.92
N SER A 346 -17.70 -0.79 10.24
CA SER A 346 -19.05 -1.17 9.79
C SER A 346 -19.23 -1.11 8.26
N LEU A 347 -18.22 -1.61 7.55
CA LEU A 347 -18.21 -1.73 6.10
C LEU A 347 -18.87 -3.04 5.64
N CYS A 348 -19.22 -3.12 4.36
CA CYS A 348 -19.71 -4.34 3.72
C CYS A 348 -18.77 -4.81 2.61
N ASP A 349 -18.95 -6.04 2.15
CA ASP A 349 -18.06 -6.77 1.25
C ASP A 349 -17.63 -5.96 0.02
N GLU A 350 -18.53 -5.16 -0.58
CA GLU A 350 -18.22 -4.29 -1.73
C GLU A 350 -17.24 -3.14 -1.40
N ASP A 351 -17.26 -2.60 -0.18
CA ASP A 351 -16.30 -1.57 0.26
C ASP A 351 -14.89 -2.16 0.40
N GLY A 352 -14.80 -3.41 0.87
CA GLY A 352 -13.55 -4.14 1.12
C GLY A 352 -13.04 -4.97 -0.06
N GLU A 353 -13.87 -5.19 -1.07
CA GLU A 353 -13.54 -5.91 -2.31
C GLU A 353 -12.20 -5.48 -2.94
N PRO A 354 -11.83 -4.19 -3.05
CA PRO A 354 -10.54 -3.78 -3.62
C PRO A 354 -9.35 -4.35 -2.86
N SER A 355 -9.47 -4.43 -1.53
CA SER A 355 -8.46 -4.98 -0.62
C SER A 355 -8.41 -6.50 -0.66
N ARG A 356 -9.59 -7.16 -0.65
CA ARG A 356 -9.71 -8.62 -0.75
C ARG A 356 -9.18 -9.14 -2.09
N MET A 357 -9.53 -8.48 -3.20
CA MET A 357 -9.03 -8.84 -4.52
C MET A 357 -7.55 -8.53 -4.68
N THR A 358 -7.05 -7.40 -4.15
CA THR A 358 -5.60 -7.09 -4.15
C THR A 358 -4.81 -8.17 -3.42
N LEU A 359 -5.26 -8.58 -2.22
CA LEU A 359 -4.65 -9.67 -1.47
C LEU A 359 -4.66 -10.98 -2.27
N TYR A 360 -5.80 -11.33 -2.89
CA TYR A 360 -5.91 -12.55 -3.68
C TYR A 360 -5.00 -12.56 -4.91
N ARG A 361 -4.94 -11.46 -5.66
CA ARG A 361 -4.17 -11.43 -6.91
C ARG A 361 -2.69 -11.19 -6.71
N PHE A 362 -2.33 -10.29 -5.82
CA PHE A 362 -0.96 -9.78 -5.67
C PHE A 362 -0.34 -10.09 -4.30
N GLY A 363 -1.11 -10.55 -3.32
CA GLY A 363 -0.63 -10.75 -1.94
C GLY A 363 -0.35 -9.44 -1.21
N ASN A 364 0.33 -9.53 -0.06
CA ASN A 364 0.78 -8.34 0.67
C ASN A 364 2.03 -7.77 -0.01
N THR A 365 1.84 -6.76 -0.87
CA THR A 365 2.92 -6.00 -1.53
C THR A 365 3.39 -4.80 -0.67
N SER A 366 3.28 -4.92 0.65
CA SER A 366 3.72 -3.98 1.69
C SER A 366 3.22 -2.55 1.41
N SER A 367 4.14 -1.59 1.31
CA SER A 367 3.94 -0.17 1.08
C SER A 367 3.25 0.17 -0.24
N SER A 368 3.16 -0.78 -1.16
CA SER A 368 2.58 -0.59 -2.49
C SER A 368 1.11 -1.03 -2.60
N SER A 369 0.58 -1.88 -1.69
CA SER A 369 -0.75 -2.50 -1.82
C SER A 369 -1.89 -1.51 -2.05
N LEU A 370 -1.91 -0.40 -1.29
CA LEU A 370 -2.93 0.66 -1.36
C LEU A 370 -3.11 1.25 -2.77
N TRP A 371 -2.08 1.16 -3.63
CA TRP A 371 -2.14 1.65 -5.01
C TRP A 371 -2.66 0.60 -5.99
N TYR A 372 -2.51 -0.69 -5.69
CA TYR A 372 -3.19 -1.77 -6.41
C TYR A 372 -4.70 -1.75 -6.09
N GLU A 373 -5.06 -1.50 -4.82
CA GLU A 373 -6.45 -1.31 -4.37
C GLU A 373 -7.12 -0.13 -5.09
N LEU A 374 -6.43 1.01 -5.18
CA LEU A 374 -6.91 2.17 -5.95
C LEU A 374 -7.02 1.84 -7.44
N ALA A 375 -6.04 1.16 -8.02
CA ALA A 375 -6.08 0.72 -9.42
C ALA A 375 -7.23 -0.28 -9.71
N TYR A 376 -7.67 -1.06 -8.72
CA TYR A 376 -8.81 -1.96 -8.87
C TYR A 376 -10.11 -1.16 -9.07
N LEU A 377 -10.36 -0.20 -8.17
CA LEU A 377 -11.52 0.70 -8.22
C LEU A 377 -11.57 1.52 -9.53
N GLU A 378 -10.41 1.92 -10.04
CA GLU A 378 -10.29 2.56 -11.36
C GLU A 378 -10.65 1.62 -12.52
N ALA A 379 -10.09 0.40 -12.55
CA ALA A 379 -10.32 -0.56 -13.63
C ALA A 379 -11.74 -1.15 -13.60
N LYS A 380 -12.43 -1.08 -12.45
CA LYS A 380 -13.87 -1.33 -12.33
C LYS A 380 -14.75 -0.17 -12.79
N GLY A 381 -14.18 1.01 -13.07
CA GLY A 381 -14.97 2.22 -13.34
C GLY A 381 -15.83 2.69 -12.17
N ARG A 382 -15.54 2.23 -10.93
CA ARG A 382 -16.30 2.58 -9.72
C ARG A 382 -16.10 4.05 -9.35
N VAL A 383 -14.86 4.55 -9.44
CA VAL A 383 -14.51 5.93 -9.02
C VAL A 383 -14.93 6.95 -10.08
N LYS A 384 -15.88 7.81 -9.72
CA LYS A 384 -16.39 8.90 -10.55
C LYS A 384 -15.78 10.23 -10.13
N ARG A 385 -15.87 11.23 -11.00
CA ARG A 385 -15.38 12.58 -10.71
C ARG A 385 -16.21 13.23 -9.60
N GLY A 386 -15.53 13.71 -8.56
CA GLY A 386 -16.14 14.26 -7.35
C GLY A 386 -16.03 13.33 -6.14
N ASP A 387 -15.94 12.01 -6.36
CA ASP A 387 -15.89 11.00 -5.31
C ASP A 387 -14.71 11.18 -4.36
N ARG A 388 -14.90 10.81 -3.08
CA ARG A 388 -13.82 10.72 -2.09
C ARG A 388 -13.43 9.26 -1.86
N VAL A 389 -12.13 8.99 -1.97
CA VAL A 389 -11.50 7.68 -1.67
C VAL A 389 -10.66 7.82 -0.41
N TRP A 390 -10.79 6.87 0.52
CA TRP A 390 -9.96 6.81 1.73
C TRP A 390 -9.00 5.61 1.67
N GLN A 391 -7.70 5.90 1.62
CA GLN A 391 -6.65 4.91 1.85
C GLN A 391 -6.26 4.87 3.33
N ILE A 392 -6.19 3.69 3.92
CA ILE A 392 -5.72 3.46 5.29
C ILE A 392 -4.66 2.35 5.34
N GLY A 393 -3.46 2.71 5.79
CA GLY A 393 -2.29 1.83 5.83
C GLY A 393 -1.66 1.68 7.20
N PHE A 394 -1.14 0.49 7.47
CA PHE A 394 -0.53 0.09 8.75
C PHE A 394 0.96 -0.26 8.60
N GLY A 395 1.77 -0.13 9.64
CA GLY A 395 3.20 -0.47 9.59
C GLY A 395 3.86 -0.55 10.97
N SER A 396 5.12 -0.99 10.99
CA SER A 396 5.95 -1.26 12.18
C SER A 396 6.01 -0.12 13.20
N GLY A 397 6.38 -0.40 14.46
CA GLY A 397 6.53 0.60 15.52
C GLY A 397 5.25 1.43 15.72
N PHE A 398 4.16 0.77 16.10
CA PHE A 398 3.04 0.67 15.17
C PHE A 398 2.44 2.00 14.67
N LYS A 399 2.31 2.11 13.36
CA LYS A 399 1.85 3.30 12.64
C LYS A 399 0.53 3.02 11.93
N CYS A 400 -0.41 3.96 12.00
CA CYS A 400 -1.63 3.98 11.21
C CYS A 400 -1.71 5.33 10.49
N ASN A 401 -1.72 5.30 9.16
CA ASN A 401 -1.74 6.50 8.31
C ASN A 401 -2.96 6.45 7.40
N SER A 402 -3.65 7.58 7.26
CA SER A 402 -4.81 7.75 6.39
C SER A 402 -4.55 8.85 5.37
N ALA A 403 -4.90 8.63 4.11
CA ALA A 403 -4.92 9.63 3.06
C ALA A 403 -6.31 9.72 2.43
N VAL A 404 -6.81 10.96 2.28
CA VAL A 404 -8.12 11.25 1.68
C VAL A 404 -7.91 11.90 0.33
N TRP A 405 -8.37 11.20 -0.70
CA TRP A 405 -8.32 11.61 -2.08
C TRP A 405 -9.69 12.13 -2.52
N LYS A 406 -9.72 13.19 -3.31
CA LYS A 406 -10.90 13.55 -4.10
C LYS A 406 -10.60 13.33 -5.58
N CYS A 407 -11.43 12.58 -6.28
CA CYS A 407 -11.35 12.42 -7.73
C CYS A 407 -11.70 13.75 -8.41
N VAL A 408 -10.80 14.32 -9.23
CA VAL A 408 -11.01 15.62 -9.89
C VAL A 408 -11.03 15.55 -11.42
N SER A 409 -10.69 14.40 -12.01
CA SER A 409 -10.94 14.07 -13.42
C SER A 409 -11.99 12.97 -13.55
N ASP A 410 -12.65 12.91 -14.71
CA ASP A 410 -13.48 11.79 -15.13
C ASP A 410 -12.54 10.61 -15.48
N LEU A 411 -12.90 9.36 -15.12
CA LEU A 411 -11.97 8.23 -15.23
C LEU A 411 -12.37 7.27 -16.34
N ASP A 412 -11.42 7.02 -17.24
CA ASP A 412 -11.47 5.96 -18.25
C ASP A 412 -11.08 4.60 -17.60
N PRO A 413 -11.94 3.56 -17.60
CA PRO A 413 -11.61 2.24 -17.07
C PRO A 413 -10.68 1.42 -17.99
N ASP A 414 -10.68 1.69 -19.30
CA ASP A 414 -9.86 0.99 -20.31
C ASP A 414 -8.40 1.49 -20.34
N THR A 415 -8.10 2.53 -19.54
CA THR A 415 -6.77 2.92 -19.10
C THR A 415 -6.05 1.70 -18.50
N LYS A 416 -5.26 1.02 -19.33
CA LYS A 416 -4.77 -0.33 -19.00
C LYS A 416 -3.78 -0.33 -17.83
N ASN A 417 -4.27 -0.64 -16.63
CA ASN A 417 -3.47 -0.76 -15.42
C ASN A 417 -3.06 -2.22 -15.10
N ALA A 418 -2.54 -2.50 -13.90
CA ALA A 418 -2.13 -3.84 -13.46
C ALA A 418 -3.29 -4.86 -13.47
N TRP A 419 -4.53 -4.38 -13.39
CA TRP A 419 -5.74 -5.18 -13.46
C TRP A 419 -6.22 -5.46 -14.88
N SER A 420 -5.95 -4.55 -15.82
CA SER A 420 -6.63 -4.52 -17.12
C SER A 420 -6.24 -5.63 -18.10
N ASP A 421 -5.37 -6.59 -17.72
CA ASP A 421 -5.22 -7.85 -18.46
C ASP A 421 -6.33 -8.86 -18.13
N ARG A 422 -7.01 -8.73 -16.97
CA ARG A 422 -8.03 -9.68 -16.50
C ARG A 422 -9.06 -9.16 -15.48
N ILE A 423 -9.28 -7.84 -15.37
CA ILE A 423 -10.22 -7.23 -14.40
C ILE A 423 -11.68 -7.76 -14.50
N HIS A 424 -12.04 -8.37 -15.63
CA HIS A 424 -13.32 -9.03 -15.86
C HIS A 424 -13.44 -10.40 -15.14
N LEU A 425 -12.35 -11.00 -14.66
CA LEU A 425 -12.34 -12.24 -13.87
C LEU A 425 -12.49 -12.00 -12.34
N TYR A 426 -12.83 -10.78 -11.95
CA TYR A 426 -12.90 -10.34 -10.56
C TYR A 426 -14.28 -9.67 -10.31
N PRO A 427 -14.81 -9.63 -9.07
CA PRO A 427 -14.31 -10.38 -7.91
C PRO A 427 -14.41 -11.89 -8.12
N VAL A 428 -13.69 -12.66 -7.32
CA VAL A 428 -13.75 -14.13 -7.33
C VAL A 428 -14.65 -14.61 -6.19
N ASP A 429 -15.71 -15.34 -6.52
CA ASP A 429 -16.80 -15.73 -5.58
C ASP A 429 -16.29 -16.54 -4.36
N SER A 430 -15.19 -17.27 -4.53
CA SER A 430 -14.54 -18.05 -3.48
C SER A 430 -13.91 -17.22 -2.36
N VAL A 431 -13.63 -15.92 -2.58
CA VAL A 431 -12.97 -15.05 -1.59
C VAL A 431 -13.99 -14.30 -0.69
N ALA A 432 -15.27 -14.31 -1.06
CA ALA A 432 -16.37 -13.85 -0.20
C ALA A 432 -16.90 -14.96 0.73
N SER A 433 -16.46 -16.21 0.55
CA SER A 433 -17.07 -17.40 1.17
C SER A 433 -16.09 -18.35 1.88
N MET A 434 -14.78 -18.05 1.85
CA MET A 434 -13.73 -18.75 2.61
C MET A 434 -13.21 -17.89 3.75
#